data_AF-A0A969BQ97-F1
#
_entry.id   AF-A0A969BQ97-F1
#
_cell.length_a   1.000
_cell.length_b   1.000
_cell.length_c   1.000
_cell.angle_alpha   90.00
_cell.angle_beta   90.00
_cell.angle_gamma   90.00
#
_symmetry.space_group_name_H-M   'P 1'
#
loop_
_entity.id
_entity.type
_entity.pdbx_description
1 polymer ?
#
loop_
_entity_poly.entity_id
_entity_poly.type
_entity_poly.pdbx_seq_one_letter_code
_entity_poly.pdbx_strand_id
1 'polypeptide(L)'
;MKLPLLISVFLLPSAVMVFGQVPAQPFEINSMPGGQVNLQWLGIYPRTYFLQQSTGLSHDWAYFSTVIESGNGLPIGWSVMASAPKMFFRLHYTDVHTSDPAMMDFDGDGVASIYELQLLGTSPLIANTDGVGASDGGGDADG
;
A
#
# COMPACT_ATOMS: atom_id res chain seq x y z
N MET A 1 36.21 -21.58 -56.61
CA MET A 1 34.93 -20.88 -56.38
C MET A 1 34.48 -21.17 -54.95
N LYS A 2 34.05 -20.13 -54.22
CA LYS A 2 33.85 -20.09 -52.76
C LYS A 2 32.70 -21.01 -52.30
N LEU A 3 32.93 -21.82 -51.26
CA LEU A 3 31.84 -22.44 -50.46
C LEU A 3 31.17 -21.36 -49.60
N PRO A 4 29.83 -21.26 -49.55
CA PRO A 4 29.17 -20.46 -48.52
C PRO A 4 29.09 -21.25 -47.20
N LEU A 5 29.49 -20.57 -46.13
CA LEU A 5 29.33 -20.94 -44.72
C LEU A 5 27.83 -20.97 -44.39
N LEU A 6 27.28 -22.13 -44.00
CA LEU A 6 25.90 -22.22 -43.50
C LEU A 6 25.91 -21.89 -41.99
N ILE A 7 25.46 -20.69 -41.63
CA ILE A 7 25.22 -20.32 -40.22
C ILE A 7 23.84 -20.88 -39.85
N SER A 8 23.82 -21.96 -39.08
CA SER A 8 22.59 -22.49 -38.49
C SER A 8 22.22 -21.63 -37.28
N VAL A 9 21.26 -20.71 -37.45
CA VAL A 9 20.67 -19.94 -36.35
C VAL A 9 19.63 -20.84 -35.68
N PHE A 10 19.94 -21.36 -34.49
CA PHE A 10 18.94 -21.97 -33.63
C PHE A 10 18.03 -20.86 -33.08
N LEU A 11 16.84 -20.72 -33.66
CA LEU A 11 15.77 -19.92 -33.08
C LEU A 11 15.29 -20.65 -31.81
N LEU A 12 15.64 -20.15 -30.63
CA LEU A 12 15.05 -20.66 -29.38
C LEU A 12 13.52 -20.45 -29.46
N PRO A 13 12.69 -21.44 -29.10
CA PRO A 13 11.26 -21.25 -29.07
C PRO A 13 10.96 -20.11 -28.09
N SER A 14 10.20 -19.13 -28.59
CA SER A 14 9.67 -18.00 -27.85
C SER A 14 9.20 -18.45 -26.47
N ALA A 15 9.65 -17.74 -25.43
CA ALA A 15 9.19 -17.99 -24.08
C ALA A 15 7.65 -18.02 -24.07
N VAL A 16 7.07 -19.15 -23.72
CA VAL A 16 5.63 -19.24 -23.45
C VAL A 16 5.40 -18.41 -22.20
N MET A 17 4.89 -17.19 -22.36
CA MET A 17 4.36 -16.43 -21.23
C MET A 17 3.07 -17.13 -20.80
N VAL A 18 3.18 -17.96 -19.77
CA VAL A 18 2.02 -18.49 -19.07
C VAL A 18 1.44 -17.35 -18.22
N PHE A 19 0.40 -16.69 -18.73
CA PHE A 19 -0.43 -15.83 -17.91
C PHE A 19 -1.42 -16.71 -17.14
N GLY A 20 -1.02 -17.12 -15.94
CA GLY A 20 -1.96 -17.56 -14.93
C GLY A 20 -2.49 -16.33 -14.19
N GLN A 21 -3.80 -16.19 -14.05
CA GLN A 21 -4.35 -15.28 -13.05
C GLN A 21 -3.88 -15.80 -11.69
N VAL A 22 -2.88 -15.15 -11.08
CA VAL A 22 -2.60 -15.39 -9.66
C VAL A 22 -3.90 -15.00 -8.94
N PRO A 23 -4.56 -15.93 -8.23
CA PRO A 23 -5.76 -15.57 -7.48
C PRO A 23 -5.42 -14.38 -6.59
N ALA A 24 -6.30 -13.38 -6.55
CA ALA A 24 -6.09 -12.18 -5.74
C ALA A 24 -5.72 -12.61 -4.32
N GLN A 25 -4.47 -12.39 -3.93
CA GLN A 25 -4.02 -12.75 -2.59
C GLN A 25 -4.78 -11.87 -1.61
N PRO A 26 -5.53 -12.45 -0.65
CA PRO A 26 -6.19 -11.66 0.38
C PRO A 26 -5.13 -10.97 1.24
N PHE A 27 -5.56 -10.00 2.07
CA PHE A 27 -4.69 -9.46 3.10
C PHE A 27 -4.41 -10.56 4.15
N GLU A 28 -3.16 -11.01 4.22
CA GLU A 28 -2.70 -12.09 5.08
C GLU A 28 -1.92 -11.54 6.28
N ILE A 29 -2.15 -12.13 7.44
CA ILE A 29 -1.52 -11.78 8.72
C ILE A 29 -0.94 -13.05 9.34
N ASN A 30 0.38 -13.09 9.51
CA ASN A 30 1.11 -14.23 10.05
C ASN A 30 1.91 -13.81 11.28
N SER A 31 1.52 -14.29 12.46
CA SER A 31 2.27 -14.06 13.71
C SER A 31 3.44 -15.04 13.81
N MET A 32 4.63 -14.51 14.07
CA MET A 32 5.87 -15.26 14.20
C MET A 32 6.32 -15.36 15.67
N PRO A 33 7.10 -16.39 16.03
CA PRO A 33 7.80 -16.43 17.31
C PRO A 33 8.64 -15.17 17.53
N GLY A 34 8.70 -14.68 18.78
CA GLY A 34 9.40 -13.44 19.11
C GLY A 34 8.58 -12.16 18.90
N GLY A 35 7.29 -12.30 18.57
CA GLY A 35 6.36 -11.17 18.50
C GLY A 35 6.40 -10.40 17.18
N GLN A 36 7.13 -10.87 16.17
CA GLN A 36 7.03 -10.30 14.83
C GLN A 36 5.70 -10.70 14.19
N VAL A 37 5.07 -9.77 13.47
CA VAL A 37 3.86 -10.01 12.67
C VAL A 37 4.18 -9.65 11.22
N ASN A 38 3.98 -10.60 10.32
CA ASN A 38 4.15 -10.40 8.89
C ASN A 38 2.79 -10.18 8.25
N LEU A 39 2.69 -9.09 7.51
CA LEU A 39 1.54 -8.63 6.78
C LEU A 39 1.84 -8.74 5.30
N GLN A 40 0.94 -9.33 4.52
CA GLN A 40 1.16 -9.50 3.09
C GLN A 40 -0.12 -9.25 2.31
N TRP A 41 0.00 -8.61 1.15
CA TRP A 41 -1.12 -8.39 0.23
C TRP A 41 -0.62 -8.33 -1.21
N LEU A 42 -1.54 -8.45 -2.17
CA LEU A 42 -1.22 -8.24 -3.58
C LEU A 42 -1.04 -6.74 -3.86
N GLY A 43 0.16 -6.36 -4.29
CA GLY A 43 0.45 -5.01 -4.75
C GLY A 43 -0.07 -4.80 -6.18
N ILE A 44 -1.02 -3.89 -6.36
CA ILE A 44 -1.74 -3.64 -7.60
C ILE A 44 -1.42 -2.22 -8.04
N TYR A 45 -1.06 -2.04 -9.31
CA TYR A 45 -0.97 -0.71 -9.92
C TYR A 45 -2.36 -0.27 -10.40
N PRO A 46 -2.79 0.99 -10.18
CA PRO A 46 -2.05 2.12 -9.62
C PRO A 46 -2.41 2.42 -8.15
N ARG A 47 -2.43 1.44 -7.24
CA ARG A 47 -2.90 1.67 -5.86
C ARG A 47 -1.82 2.21 -4.95
N THR A 48 -2.16 3.12 -4.05
CA THR A 48 -1.34 3.45 -2.89
C THR A 48 -2.01 2.92 -1.63
N TYR A 49 -1.22 2.39 -0.70
CA TYR A 49 -1.68 1.65 0.47
C TYR A 49 -1.33 2.35 1.78
N PHE A 50 -2.21 2.17 2.76
CA PHE A 50 -2.07 2.70 4.12
C PHE A 50 -2.45 1.62 5.11
N LEU A 51 -1.59 1.35 6.08
CA LEU A 51 -1.87 0.37 7.11
C LEU A 51 -2.41 1.04 8.36
N GLN A 52 -3.40 0.43 9.00
CA GLN A 52 -3.81 0.77 10.35
C GLN A 52 -3.65 -0.40 11.29
N GLN A 53 -3.43 -0.07 12.56
CA GLN A 53 -3.44 -0.98 13.68
C GLN A 53 -4.42 -0.53 14.75
N SER A 54 -4.84 -1.49 15.57
CA SER A 54 -5.68 -1.27 16.74
C SER A 54 -5.39 -2.37 17.77
N THR A 55 -5.57 -2.07 19.06
CA THR A 55 -5.50 -3.04 20.15
C THR A 55 -6.90 -3.45 20.65
N GLY A 56 -7.91 -2.60 20.44
CA GLY A 56 -9.29 -2.76 20.92
C GLY A 56 -10.35 -3.03 19.85
N LEU A 57 -9.98 -3.09 18.56
CA LEU A 57 -10.80 -3.29 17.34
C LEU A 57 -11.84 -2.21 17.02
N SER A 58 -12.37 -1.50 18.02
CA SER A 58 -13.61 -0.73 17.87
C SER A 58 -13.42 0.77 17.72
N HIS A 59 -12.47 1.38 18.43
CA HIS A 59 -12.36 2.84 18.50
C HIS A 59 -10.92 3.40 18.55
N ASP A 60 -9.90 2.54 18.53
CA ASP A 60 -8.48 2.92 18.69
C ASP A 60 -7.66 2.66 17.41
N TRP A 61 -8.30 2.79 16.24
CA TRP A 61 -7.61 2.63 14.97
C TRP A 61 -6.66 3.80 14.72
N ALA A 62 -5.38 3.50 14.55
CA ALA A 62 -4.35 4.45 14.19
C ALA A 62 -3.62 4.00 12.93
N TYR A 63 -3.31 4.95 12.06
CA TYR A 63 -2.43 4.67 10.91
C TYR A 63 -0.98 4.49 11.35
N PHE A 64 -0.26 3.68 10.57
CA PHE A 64 1.18 3.74 10.57
C PHE A 64 1.65 5.01 9.86
N SER A 65 2.74 5.60 10.33
CA SER A 65 3.30 6.84 9.80
C SER A 65 4.07 6.66 8.48
N THR A 66 3.55 5.85 7.57
CA THR A 66 4.14 5.56 6.26
C THR A 66 3.06 5.46 5.19
N VAL A 67 3.43 5.88 3.98
CA VAL A 67 2.65 5.68 2.76
C VAL A 67 3.33 4.58 1.97
N ILE A 68 2.59 3.56 1.56
CA ILE A 68 3.14 2.40 0.87
C ILE A 68 2.79 2.48 -0.60
N GLU A 69 3.82 2.57 -1.45
CA GLU A 69 3.71 2.73 -2.89
C GLU A 69 2.99 1.56 -3.58
N SER A 70 2.66 1.77 -4.85
CA SER A 70 2.03 0.73 -5.68
C SER A 70 2.91 -0.48 -5.88
N GLY A 71 2.26 -1.64 -6.00
CA GLY A 71 2.91 -2.83 -6.50
C GLY A 71 2.75 -2.99 -8.01
N ASN A 72 3.33 -4.07 -8.52
CA ASN A 72 3.36 -4.43 -9.95
C ASN A 72 2.71 -5.79 -10.23
N GLY A 73 1.69 -6.15 -9.45
CA GLY A 73 1.04 -7.47 -9.48
C GLY A 73 1.76 -8.53 -8.64
N LEU A 74 2.79 -8.15 -7.89
CA LEU A 74 3.49 -9.03 -6.95
C LEU A 74 3.06 -8.78 -5.50
N PRO A 75 3.20 -9.77 -4.60
CA PRO A 75 2.94 -9.56 -3.19
C PRO A 75 3.87 -8.50 -2.58
N ILE A 76 3.30 -7.58 -1.81
CA ILE A 76 4.01 -6.66 -0.92
C ILE A 76 3.97 -7.29 0.47
N GLY A 77 5.14 -7.41 1.09
CA GLY A 77 5.29 -7.92 2.46
C GLY A 77 5.82 -6.82 3.39
N TRP A 78 5.22 -6.72 4.57
CA TRP A 78 5.64 -5.79 5.59
C TRP A 78 5.65 -6.45 6.98
N SER A 79 6.65 -6.13 7.79
CA SER A 79 6.83 -6.74 9.10
C SER A 79 6.76 -5.69 10.20
N VAL A 80 6.00 -5.99 11.25
CA VAL A 80 5.87 -5.14 12.43
C VAL A 80 6.18 -5.94 13.69
N MET A 81 6.69 -5.28 14.74
CA MET A 81 6.82 -5.89 16.05
C MET A 81 5.52 -5.68 16.82
N ALA A 82 4.98 -6.74 17.41
CA ALA A 82 3.78 -6.68 18.22
C ALA A 82 4.03 -5.77 19.43
N SER A 83 3.20 -4.74 19.56
CA SER A 83 3.22 -3.79 20.68
C SER A 83 2.27 -4.19 21.81
N ALA A 84 1.36 -5.14 21.56
CA ALA A 84 0.37 -5.61 22.52
C ALA A 84 0.07 -7.11 22.34
N PRO A 85 -0.47 -7.79 23.37
CA PRO A 85 -0.86 -9.21 23.28
C PRO A 85 -1.95 -9.48 22.22
N LYS A 86 -2.73 -8.46 21.88
CA LYS A 86 -3.78 -8.52 20.87
C LYS A 86 -3.66 -7.29 19.98
N MET A 87 -3.59 -7.54 18.69
CA MET A 87 -3.53 -6.49 17.68
C MET A 87 -4.44 -6.86 16.52
N PHE A 88 -4.95 -5.82 15.89
CA PHE A 88 -5.78 -5.88 14.70
C PHE A 88 -5.12 -5.01 13.65
N PHE A 89 -5.18 -5.47 12.40
CA PHE A 89 -4.64 -4.74 11.26
C PHE A 89 -5.71 -4.62 10.20
N ARG A 90 -5.70 -3.49 9.50
CA ARG A 90 -6.46 -3.33 8.25
C ARG A 90 -5.63 -2.56 7.25
N LEU A 91 -5.78 -2.96 6.00
CA LEU A 91 -5.16 -2.33 4.86
C LEU A 91 -6.19 -1.46 4.16
N HIS A 92 -5.89 -0.17 4.03
CA HIS A 92 -6.60 0.76 3.17
C HIS A 92 -5.81 1.01 1.91
N TYR A 93 -6.51 1.42 0.86
CA TYR A 93 -5.90 1.85 -0.37
C TYR A 93 -6.75 2.89 -1.09
N THR A 94 -6.10 3.63 -1.97
CA THR A 94 -6.72 4.42 -3.04
C THR A 94 -6.26 3.87 -4.39
N ASP A 95 -7.00 4.11 -5.46
CA ASP A 95 -6.60 3.76 -6.84
C ASP A 95 -5.78 4.89 -7.51
N VAL A 96 -5.08 5.69 -6.70
CA VAL A 96 -4.13 6.73 -7.14
C VAL A 96 -2.71 6.28 -6.81
N HIS A 97 -1.83 6.35 -7.80
CA HIS A 97 -0.42 6.03 -7.63
C HIS A 97 0.35 7.29 -7.21
N THR A 98 1.25 7.13 -6.23
CA THR A 98 2.27 8.14 -5.90
C THR A 98 3.68 7.65 -6.23
N SER A 99 4.49 8.53 -6.82
CA SER A 99 5.96 8.39 -6.91
C SER A 99 6.69 9.31 -5.91
N ASP A 100 5.94 10.14 -5.19
CA ASP A 100 6.45 11.01 -4.14
C ASP A 100 5.46 10.98 -2.96
N PRO A 101 5.58 9.97 -2.09
CA PRO A 101 4.66 9.80 -0.97
C PRO A 101 4.70 10.95 0.04
N ALA A 102 5.74 11.78 0.03
CA ALA A 102 5.92 12.86 0.99
C ALA A 102 5.11 14.12 0.63
N MET A 103 4.68 14.25 -0.62
CA MET A 103 4.05 15.48 -1.14
C MET A 103 2.61 15.28 -1.60
N MET A 104 2.09 14.05 -1.57
CA MET A 104 0.74 13.78 -2.06
C MET A 104 -0.29 14.08 -0.97
N ASP A 105 -1.31 14.83 -1.36
CA ASP A 105 -2.55 15.10 -0.62
C ASP A 105 -3.64 14.24 -1.28
N PHE A 106 -4.00 13.13 -0.64
CA PHE A 106 -4.82 12.08 -1.26
C PHE A 106 -6.32 12.32 -1.16
N ASP A 107 -6.78 13.13 -0.20
CA ASP A 107 -8.19 13.50 -0.03
C ASP A 107 -8.48 14.96 -0.41
N GLY A 108 -7.45 15.75 -0.69
CA GLY A 108 -7.53 17.07 -1.31
C GLY A 108 -7.90 18.17 -0.33
N ASP A 109 -7.57 17.99 0.95
CA ASP A 109 -7.96 18.90 2.02
C ASP A 109 -6.93 20.02 2.29
N GLY A 110 -5.80 19.98 1.57
CA GLY A 110 -4.72 20.94 1.66
C GLY A 110 -3.56 20.49 2.55
N VAL A 111 -3.61 19.32 3.17
CA VAL A 111 -2.53 18.74 3.98
C VAL A 111 -1.93 17.54 3.25
N ALA A 112 -0.59 17.51 3.14
CA ALA A 112 0.06 16.33 2.57
C ALA A 112 -0.16 15.12 3.49
N SER A 113 -0.54 13.98 2.92
CA SER A 113 -0.93 12.79 3.68
C SER A 113 0.17 12.25 4.59
N ILE A 114 1.45 12.47 4.28
CA ILE A 114 2.52 12.11 5.21
C ILE A 114 2.50 12.96 6.50
N TYR A 115 2.09 14.23 6.41
CA TYR A 115 1.97 15.14 7.54
C TYR A 115 0.79 14.76 8.42
N GLU A 116 -0.33 14.39 7.81
CA GLU A 116 -1.48 13.84 8.52
C GLU A 116 -1.08 12.60 9.33
N LEU A 117 -0.39 11.66 8.69
CA LEU A 117 0.06 10.40 9.30
C LEU A 117 1.13 10.57 10.39
N GLN A 118 1.98 11.60 10.31
CA GLN A 118 3.12 11.80 11.22
C GLN A 118 2.83 12.78 12.35
N LEU A 119 2.02 13.83 12.09
CA LEU A 119 1.86 14.95 13.00
C LEU A 119 0.43 15.10 13.53
N LEU A 120 -0.58 14.86 12.69
CA LEU A 120 -1.96 15.14 13.06
C LEU A 120 -2.68 13.89 13.61
N GLY A 121 -2.30 12.71 13.12
CA GLY A 121 -3.03 11.47 13.40
C GLY A 121 -4.38 11.37 12.69
N THR A 122 -4.58 12.15 11.62
CA THR A 122 -5.79 12.16 10.78
C THR A 122 -5.71 11.12 9.67
N SER A 123 -6.81 10.95 8.93
CA SER A 123 -6.93 9.98 7.85
C SER A 123 -6.49 10.59 6.53
N PRO A 124 -5.48 10.03 5.85
CA PRO A 124 -5.02 10.53 4.56
C PRO A 124 -5.97 10.27 3.39
N LEU A 125 -7.20 9.85 3.67
CA LEU A 125 -8.20 9.43 2.69
C LEU A 125 -9.56 10.07 2.97
N ILE A 126 -9.65 10.94 3.99
CA ILE A 126 -10.88 11.56 4.44
C ILE A 126 -10.55 12.98 4.89
N ALA A 127 -10.89 13.95 4.03
CA ALA A 127 -10.62 15.37 4.25
C ALA A 127 -11.13 15.94 5.59
N ASN A 128 -12.12 15.30 6.22
CA ASN A 128 -12.53 15.60 7.58
C ASN A 128 -12.64 14.28 8.35
N THR A 129 -11.60 13.94 9.10
CA THR A 129 -11.47 12.65 9.78
C THR A 129 -12.46 12.45 10.92
N ASP A 130 -12.75 13.48 11.71
CA ASP A 130 -13.65 13.37 12.86
C ASP A 130 -15.14 13.51 12.47
N GLY A 131 -15.40 13.94 11.23
CA GLY A 131 -16.72 14.11 10.64
C GLY A 131 -17.49 15.29 11.21
N VAL A 132 -16.84 16.21 11.93
CA VAL A 132 -17.46 17.39 12.54
C VAL A 132 -16.63 18.65 12.27
N GLY A 133 -17.26 19.79 12.01
CA GLY A 133 -16.54 21.05 11.80
C GLY A 133 -15.75 21.12 10.48
N ALA A 134 -14.54 21.72 10.55
CA ALA A 134 -13.67 22.02 9.39
C ALA A 134 -12.92 20.78 8.88
N SER A 135 -12.30 20.86 7.70
CA SER A 135 -11.38 19.82 7.22
C SER A 135 -10.16 19.67 8.15
N ASP A 136 -9.40 18.59 8.01
CA ASP A 136 -8.17 18.38 8.78
C ASP A 136 -7.12 19.47 8.46
N GLY A 137 -7.15 20.01 7.24
CA GLY A 137 -6.44 21.23 6.80
C GLY A 137 -6.98 22.56 7.32
N GLY A 138 -8.07 22.55 8.09
CA GLY A 138 -8.64 23.73 8.74
C GLY A 138 -9.44 24.66 7.83
N GLY A 139 -9.74 24.24 6.60
CA GLY A 139 -10.65 24.95 5.71
C GLY A 139 -12.10 24.74 6.10
N ASP A 140 -12.85 25.82 6.27
CA ASP A 140 -14.31 25.79 6.32
C ASP A 140 -14.85 25.51 4.91
N ALA A 141 -15.76 24.55 4.78
CA ALA A 141 -16.39 24.23 3.51
C ALA A 141 -17.43 25.31 3.07
N ASP A 142 -17.60 26.36 3.87
CA ASP A 142 -18.53 27.47 3.69
C ASP A 142 -17.83 28.83 3.81
N GLY A 143 -17.30 29.33 2.69
CA GLY A 143 -16.86 30.73 2.57
C GLY A 143 -17.97 31.77 2.71
#